data_AF-A0A1B2J2J6-F1
#
_entry.id   AF-A0A1B2J2J6-F1
#
_cell.length_a   1.000
_cell.length_b   1.000
_cell.length_c   1.000
_cell.angle_alpha   90.00
_cell.angle_beta   90.00
_cell.angle_gamma   90.00
#
_symmetry.space_group_name_H-M   'P 1'
#
loop_
_entity.id
_entity.type
_entity.pdbx_description
1 polymer ?
#
loop_
_entity_poly.entity_id
_entity_poly.type
_entity_poly.pdbx_seq_one_letter_code
_entity_poly.pdbx_strand_id
1 'polypeptide(L)'
;MRIDLTQTHDVIGAYQALDCSEVRQQYTDPGTKYAFEVLDEKVITGYLIKLAAFRHIRDLQRQGSVEFPFAYSVKRVDQVLKFASICPNVDTGEPTKLMPWQEFIMAMLIGWRNDDGGKRFSRAIVSVARG
;
A
#
# COMPACT_ATOMS: atom_id res chain seq x y z
N MET A 1 -19.89 -4.53 9.66
CA MET A 1 -19.15 -5.53 10.46
C MET A 1 -17.98 -4.85 11.15
N ARG A 2 -17.83 -5.01 12.47
CA ARG A 2 -16.66 -4.49 13.21
C ARG A 2 -15.55 -5.53 13.11
N ILE A 3 -14.45 -5.19 12.44
CA ILE A 3 -13.28 -6.07 12.29
C ILE A 3 -12.30 -5.73 13.42
N ASP A 4 -11.97 -6.70 14.27
CA ASP A 4 -10.95 -6.57 15.32
C ASP A 4 -9.82 -7.58 15.10
N LEU A 5 -8.74 -7.09 14.51
CA LEU A 5 -7.54 -7.88 14.22
C LEU A 5 -6.58 -7.96 15.41
N THR A 6 -6.86 -7.27 16.52
CA THR A 6 -6.02 -7.35 17.72
C THR A 6 -6.20 -8.66 18.47
N GLN A 7 -7.36 -9.30 18.30
CA GLN A 7 -7.69 -10.59 18.90
C GLN A 7 -7.39 -11.73 17.93
N THR A 8 -7.96 -11.67 16.72
CA THR A 8 -7.95 -12.79 15.77
C THR A 8 -6.61 -12.97 15.05
N HIS A 9 -5.88 -11.88 14.81
CA HIS A 9 -4.69 -11.85 13.94
C HIS A 9 -4.93 -12.41 12.52
N ASP A 10 -6.19 -12.61 12.13
CA ASP A 10 -6.57 -13.22 10.86
C ASP A 10 -6.95 -12.15 9.84
N VAL A 11 -5.92 -11.59 9.21
CA VAL A 11 -6.09 -10.59 8.15
C VAL A 11 -6.76 -11.19 6.92
N ILE A 12 -6.46 -12.45 6.60
CA ILE A 12 -6.91 -13.08 5.36
C ILE A 12 -8.39 -13.44 5.47
N GLY A 13 -8.84 -14.03 6.58
CA GLY A 13 -10.26 -14.27 6.83
C GLY A 13 -11.06 -12.97 6.83
N ALA A 14 -10.52 -11.90 7.45
CA ALA A 14 -11.16 -10.58 7.41
C ALA A 14 -11.24 -9.98 5.99
N TYR A 15 -10.23 -10.21 5.16
CA TYR A 15 -10.22 -9.80 3.76
C TYR A 15 -11.22 -10.61 2.91
N GLN A 16 -11.26 -11.93 3.05
CA GLN A 16 -12.17 -12.81 2.33
C GLN A 16 -13.65 -12.54 2.65
N ALA A 17 -13.94 -12.01 3.83
CA ALA A 17 -15.29 -11.62 4.24
C ALA A 17 -15.76 -10.29 3.63
N LEU A 18 -14.94 -9.60 2.82
CA LEU A 18 -15.26 -8.30 2.24
C LEU A 18 -15.35 -8.38 0.71
N ASP A 19 -16.30 -7.64 0.15
CA ASP A 19 -16.30 -7.36 -1.29
C ASP A 19 -15.33 -6.21 -1.58
N CYS A 20 -14.24 -6.51 -2.28
CA CYS A 20 -13.24 -5.53 -2.72
C CYS A 20 -13.18 -5.41 -4.25
N SER A 21 -14.20 -5.90 -4.97
CA SER A 21 -14.21 -5.97 -6.43
C SER A 21 -14.11 -4.60 -7.11
N GLU A 22 -14.90 -3.63 -6.65
CA GLU A 22 -14.89 -2.25 -7.17
C GLU A 22 -13.51 -1.60 -7.00
N VAL A 23 -12.92 -1.70 -5.80
CA VAL A 23 -11.57 -1.18 -5.52
C VAL A 23 -10.54 -1.82 -6.44
N ARG A 24 -10.62 -3.14 -6.63
CA ARG A 24 -9.72 -3.90 -7.50
C ARG A 24 -9.84 -3.48 -8.97
N GLN A 25 -11.03 -3.11 -9.42
CA GLN A 25 -11.24 -2.62 -10.78
C GLN A 25 -10.75 -1.17 -10.96
N GLN A 26 -10.98 -0.31 -9.96
CA GLN A 26 -10.68 1.11 -10.04
C GLN A 26 -9.18 1.42 -9.87
N TYR A 27 -8.49 0.69 -8.99
CA TYR A 27 -7.10 0.98 -8.62
C TYR A 27 -6.17 -0.11 -9.13
N THR A 28 -5.48 0.19 -10.23
CA THR A 28 -4.54 -0.72 -10.90
C THR A 28 -3.07 -0.29 -10.77
N ASP A 29 -2.78 0.67 -9.89
CA ASP A 29 -1.40 1.12 -9.65
C ASP A 29 -0.55 0.01 -8.99
N PRO A 30 0.78 0.06 -9.11
CA PRO A 30 1.64 -1.01 -8.61
C PRO A 30 1.51 -1.28 -7.11
N GLY A 31 1.25 -0.25 -6.30
CA GLY A 31 1.07 -0.38 -4.86
C GLY A 31 -0.23 -1.11 -4.51
N THR A 32 -1.34 -0.72 -5.12
CA THR A 32 -2.63 -1.41 -4.93
C THR A 32 -2.58 -2.84 -5.44
N LYS A 33 -1.93 -3.07 -6.60
CA LYS A 33 -1.74 -4.42 -7.14
C LYS A 33 -0.97 -5.31 -6.18
N TYR A 34 0.15 -4.84 -5.64
CA TYR A 34 0.93 -5.58 -4.64
C TYR A 34 0.09 -5.88 -3.39
N ALA A 35 -0.71 -4.93 -2.92
CA ALA A 35 -1.59 -5.15 -1.76
C ALA A 35 -2.56 -6.31 -2.01
N PHE A 36 -3.17 -6.38 -3.19
CA PHE A 36 -4.01 -7.53 -3.56
C PHE A 36 -3.22 -8.82 -3.70
N GLU A 37 -2.03 -8.81 -4.28
CA GLU A 37 -1.19 -10.02 -4.39
C GLU A 37 -0.78 -10.57 -3.01
N VAL A 38 -0.55 -9.70 -2.02
CA VAL A 38 -0.31 -10.10 -0.63
C VAL A 38 -1.55 -10.71 0.01
N LEU A 39 -2.72 -10.08 -0.17
CA LEU A 39 -3.98 -10.53 0.43
C LEU A 39 -4.57 -11.77 -0.25
N ASP A 40 -4.27 -11.96 -1.54
CA ASP A 40 -4.56 -13.18 -2.31
C ASP A 40 -3.52 -14.27 -2.05
N GLU A 41 -2.57 -14.04 -1.14
CA GLU A 41 -1.49 -14.97 -0.75
C GLU A 41 -0.57 -15.43 -1.89
N LYS A 42 -0.50 -14.65 -2.98
CA LYS A 42 0.45 -14.85 -4.09
C LYS A 42 1.86 -14.43 -3.72
N VAL A 43 1.98 -13.45 -2.83
CA VAL A 43 3.26 -12.98 -2.28
C VAL A 43 3.29 -13.32 -0.79
N ILE A 44 4.26 -14.15 -0.39
CA ILE A 44 4.46 -14.52 1.01
C ILE A 44 5.05 -13.32 1.76
N THR A 45 4.36 -12.86 2.80
CA THR A 45 4.82 -11.74 3.64
C THR A 45 4.51 -11.99 5.11
N GLY A 46 5.25 -11.31 5.99
CA GLY A 46 4.94 -11.26 7.41
C GLY A 46 3.63 -10.52 7.72
N TYR A 47 3.15 -10.71 8.96
CA TYR A 47 1.87 -10.17 9.44
C TYR A 47 1.69 -8.65 9.22
N LEU A 48 2.74 -7.86 9.48
CA LEU A 48 2.66 -6.39 9.37
C LEU A 48 2.44 -5.91 7.93
N ILE A 49 2.95 -6.64 6.93
CA ILE A 49 2.72 -6.31 5.52
C ILE A 49 1.31 -6.72 5.10
N LYS A 50 0.81 -7.87 5.54
CA LYS A 50 -0.61 -8.25 5.37
C LYS A 50 -1.53 -7.18 5.95
N LEU A 51 -1.26 -6.70 7.18
CA LEU A 51 -2.00 -5.60 7.80
C LEU A 51 -1.92 -4.29 7.02
N ALA A 52 -0.74 -3.92 6.52
CA ALA A 52 -0.57 -2.70 5.74
C ALA A 52 -1.34 -2.77 4.41
N ALA A 53 -1.29 -3.90 3.72
CA ALA A 53 -2.06 -4.16 2.50
C ALA A 53 -3.57 -4.11 2.77
N PHE A 54 -4.04 -4.79 3.82
CA PHE A 54 -5.44 -4.79 4.22
C PHE A 54 -5.95 -3.38 4.57
N ARG A 55 -5.18 -2.64 5.36
CA ARG A 55 -5.47 -1.24 5.70
C ARG A 55 -5.63 -0.40 4.44
N HIS A 56 -4.73 -0.54 3.47
CA HIS A 56 -4.80 0.20 2.23
C HIS A 56 -6.11 -0.05 1.48
N ILE A 57 -6.50 -1.32 1.29
CA ILE A 57 -7.76 -1.68 0.62
C ILE A 57 -8.98 -1.14 1.39
N ARG A 58 -8.99 -1.27 2.71
CA ARG A 58 -10.07 -0.72 3.56
C ARG A 58 -10.17 0.79 3.47
N ASP A 59 -9.04 1.48 3.42
CA ASP A 59 -9.04 2.93 3.35
C ASP A 59 -9.49 3.44 1.97
N LEU A 60 -9.23 2.68 0.89
CA LEU A 60 -9.80 2.96 -0.43
C LEU A 60 -11.33 2.83 -0.44
N GLN A 61 -11.91 1.96 0.39
CA GLN A 61 -13.36 1.87 0.56
C GLN A 61 -13.94 2.98 1.46
N ARG A 62 -13.10 3.63 2.28
CA ARG A 62 -13.52 4.65 3.26
C ARG A 62 -13.36 6.07 2.78
N GLN A 63 -12.41 6.33 1.87
CA GLN A 63 -12.20 7.66 1.30
C GLN A 63 -13.49 8.20 0.67
N GLY A 64 -13.66 9.52 0.72
CA GLY A 64 -14.90 10.18 0.32
C GLY A 64 -15.95 10.25 1.43
N SER A 65 -15.71 9.66 2.60
CA SER A 65 -16.52 9.87 3.80
C SER A 65 -15.97 11.00 4.67
N VAL A 66 -16.86 11.73 5.34
CA VAL A 66 -16.48 12.82 6.28
C VAL A 66 -15.65 12.30 7.45
N GLU A 67 -15.86 11.04 7.85
CA GLU A 67 -15.13 10.40 8.95
C GLU A 67 -13.70 9.96 8.57
N PHE A 68 -13.35 10.01 7.28
CA PHE A 68 -12.04 9.64 6.79
C PHE A 68 -11.54 10.69 5.77
N PRO A 69 -10.97 11.82 6.26
CA PRO A 69 -10.52 12.95 5.43
C PRO A 69 -9.16 12.66 4.78
N PHE A 70 -9.05 11.51 4.13
CA PHE A 70 -7.89 11.13 3.35
C PHE A 70 -8.31 10.52 2.01
N ALA A 71 -7.63 10.94 0.95
CA ALA A 71 -7.81 10.43 -0.40
C ALA A 71 -6.51 9.83 -0.93
N TYR A 72 -6.62 8.77 -1.74
CA TYR A 72 -5.49 8.14 -2.37
C TYR A 72 -5.22 8.75 -3.76
N SER A 73 -4.01 9.27 -3.97
CA SER A 73 -3.60 9.92 -5.21
C SER A 73 -2.65 9.04 -6.02
N VAL A 74 -3.21 8.31 -6.99
CA VAL A 74 -2.43 7.52 -7.98
C VAL A 74 -1.41 8.39 -8.70
N LYS A 75 -1.79 9.62 -9.08
CA LYS A 75 -0.87 10.60 -9.68
C LYS A 75 0.38 10.85 -8.82
N ARG A 76 0.26 10.93 -7.49
CA ARG A 76 1.41 11.12 -6.59
C ARG A 76 2.26 9.87 -6.49
N VAL A 77 1.64 8.70 -6.55
CA VAL A 77 2.33 7.40 -6.61
C VAL A 77 3.17 7.32 -7.89
N ASP A 78 2.57 7.58 -9.05
CA ASP A 78 3.28 7.56 -10.34
C ASP A 78 4.47 8.52 -10.35
N GLN A 79 4.32 9.71 -9.78
CA GLN A 79 5.39 10.69 -9.65
C GLN A 79 6.58 10.17 -8.82
N VAL A 80 6.33 9.56 -7.65
CA VAL A 80 7.43 9.04 -6.83
C VAL A 80 8.06 7.81 -7.45
N LEU A 81 7.28 6.91 -8.06
CA LEU A 81 7.83 5.71 -8.71
C LEU A 81 8.68 6.08 -9.93
N LYS A 82 8.24 7.07 -10.72
CA LYS A 82 9.04 7.61 -11.84
C LYS A 82 10.33 8.28 -11.36
N PHE A 83 10.28 9.01 -10.25
CA PHE A 83 11.49 9.59 -9.66
C PHE A 83 12.44 8.49 -9.18
N ALA A 84 11.92 7.49 -8.47
CA ALA A 84 12.74 6.39 -7.98
C ALA A 84 13.33 5.54 -9.10
N SER A 85 12.64 5.38 -10.24
CA SER A 85 13.13 4.61 -11.39
C SER A 85 14.29 5.28 -12.14
N ILE A 86 14.58 6.55 -11.89
CA ILE A 86 15.73 7.27 -12.49
C ILE A 86 16.88 7.48 -11.51
N CYS A 87 16.68 7.15 -10.22
CA CYS A 87 17.73 7.28 -9.22
C CYS A 87 18.83 6.23 -9.49
N PRO A 88 20.09 6.64 -9.69
CA PRO A 88 21.17 5.70 -9.90
C PRO A 88 21.40 4.91 -8.61
N ASN A 89 21.68 3.61 -8.76
CA ASN A 89 22.19 2.81 -7.68
C ASN A 89 23.57 3.35 -7.28
N VAL A 90 23.80 3.48 -5.97
CA VAL A 90 25.05 4.03 -5.43
C VAL A 90 26.28 3.20 -5.81
N ASP A 91 26.10 1.90 -6.02
CA ASP A 91 27.19 0.97 -6.31
C ASP A 91 27.46 0.85 -7.81
N THR A 92 26.41 0.87 -8.65
CA THR A 92 26.55 0.64 -10.10
C THR A 92 26.49 1.92 -10.94
N GLY A 93 26.01 3.03 -10.38
CA GLY A 93 25.75 4.27 -11.11
C GLY A 93 24.55 4.22 -12.07
N GLU A 94 23.87 3.07 -12.18
CA GLU A 94 22.73 2.86 -13.07
C GLU A 94 21.42 2.67 -12.29
N PRO A 95 20.27 3.11 -12.82
CA PRO A 95 19.00 2.88 -12.16
C PRO A 95 18.68 1.39 -12.05
N THR A 96 18.36 0.95 -10.83
CA THR A 96 17.91 -0.42 -10.58
C THR A 96 16.39 -0.47 -10.59
N LYS A 97 15.82 -1.52 -11.20
CA LYS A 97 14.37 -1.75 -11.17
C LYS A 97 13.91 -1.97 -9.73
N LEU A 98 12.87 -1.25 -9.33
CA LEU A 98 12.25 -1.42 -8.02
C LEU A 98 11.60 -2.80 -7.89
N MET A 99 11.75 -3.39 -6.71
CA MET A 99 10.97 -4.58 -6.33
C MET A 99 9.53 -4.18 -5.99
N PRO A 100 8.54 -5.06 -6.22
CA PRO A 100 7.13 -4.75 -5.94
C PRO A 100 6.86 -4.26 -4.50
N TRP A 101 7.57 -4.81 -3.51
CA TRP A 101 7.43 -4.36 -2.12
C TRP A 101 7.98 -2.94 -1.90
N GLN A 102 9.01 -2.51 -2.65
CA GLN A 102 9.54 -1.14 -2.59
C GLN A 102 8.53 -0.17 -3.18
N GLU A 103 7.94 -0.52 -4.32
CA GLU A 103 6.87 0.26 -4.94
C GLU A 103 5.67 0.43 -4.00
N PHE A 104 5.26 -0.65 -3.32
CA PHE A 104 4.19 -0.60 -2.32
C PHE A 104 4.50 0.35 -1.17
N ILE A 105 5.70 0.29 -0.58
CA ILE A 105 6.08 1.19 0.51
C ILE A 105 6.06 2.65 0.07
N MET A 106 6.60 2.96 -1.11
CA MET A 106 6.57 4.31 -1.66
C MET A 106 5.13 4.78 -1.92
N ALA A 107 4.29 3.90 -2.47
CA ALA A 107 2.88 4.17 -2.70
C ALA A 107 2.13 4.49 -1.39
N MET A 108 2.41 3.75 -0.31
CA MET A 108 1.81 4.02 1.00
C MET A 108 2.26 5.38 1.54
N LEU A 109 3.56 5.67 1.49
CA LEU A 109 4.11 6.89 2.06
C LEU A 109 3.66 8.15 1.32
N ILE A 110 3.47 8.07 0.01
CA ILE A 110 3.27 9.25 -0.85
C ILE A 110 1.84 9.37 -1.39
N GLY A 111 1.12 8.26 -1.55
CA GLY A 111 -0.19 8.22 -2.19
C GLY A 111 -1.31 8.81 -1.33
N TRP A 112 -1.31 8.56 -0.01
CA TRP A 112 -2.38 8.99 0.89
C TRP A 112 -2.24 10.45 1.32
N ARG A 113 -3.27 11.27 1.02
CA ARG A 113 -3.29 12.72 1.26
C ARG A 113 -4.50 13.17 2.05
N ASN A 114 -4.34 14.18 2.91
CA ASN A 114 -5.48 14.91 3.48
C ASN A 114 -5.97 15.99 2.51
N ASP A 115 -7.04 16.69 2.90
CA ASP A 115 -7.67 17.74 2.08
C ASP A 115 -6.73 18.93 1.80
N ASP A 116 -5.77 19.20 2.70
CA ASP A 116 -4.74 20.23 2.52
C ASP A 116 -3.54 19.76 1.66
N GLY A 117 -3.55 18.51 1.17
CA GLY A 117 -2.46 17.91 0.38
C GLY A 117 -1.26 17.38 1.19
N GLY A 118 -1.33 17.46 2.52
CA GLY A 118 -0.42 16.81 3.46
C GLY A 118 -0.51 15.29 3.39
N LYS A 119 0.55 14.59 3.84
CA LYS A 119 0.60 13.11 3.82
C LYS A 119 -0.13 12.54 5.03
N ARG A 120 -0.86 11.45 4.84
CA ARG A 120 -1.42 10.68 5.96
C ARG A 120 -0.34 10.04 6.84
N PHE A 121 0.72 9.55 6.21
CA PHE A 121 1.84 8.92 6.91
C PHE A 121 3.05 9.86 6.90
N SER A 122 3.52 10.21 8.10
CA SER A 122 4.71 11.04 8.30
C SER A 122 5.98 10.22 8.59
N ARG A 123 5.82 8.96 9.01
CA ARG A 123 6.93 8.05 9.36
C ARG A 123 6.65 6.64 8.85
N ALA A 124 7.69 5.96 8.39
CA ALA A 124 7.71 4.52 8.13
C ALA A 124 8.81 3.85 8.95
N ILE A 125 8.54 2.62 9.38
CA ILE A 125 9.53 1.68 9.90
C ILE A 125 9.47 0.47 8.96
N VAL A 126 10.58 0.19 8.29
CA VAL A 126 10.70 -0.90 7.33
C VAL A 126 11.80 -1.82 7.81
N SER A 127 11.45 -3.08 8.05
CA SER A 127 12.40 -4.13 8.41
C SER A 127 12.31 -5.22 7.35
N VAL A 128 13.44 -5.54 6.74
CA VAL A 128 13.57 -6.54 5.69
C VAL A 128 14.63 -7.54 6.15
N ALA A 129 14.35 -8.83 5.99
CA ALA A 129 15.35 -9.86 6.24
C ALA A 129 16.53 -9.66 5.28
N ARG A 130 17.76 -9.91 5.75
CA ARG A 130 18.90 -9.98 4.83
C ARG A 130 18.75 -11.23 3.96
N GLY A 131 18.89 -11.05 2.66
CA GLY A 131 19.08 -12.14 1.70
C GLY A 131 20.47 -12.72 1.79
#